data_AF-A0A800MR89-F1
#
_entry.id   AF-A0A800MR89-F1
#
_cell.length_a   1.000
_cell.length_b   1.000
_cell.length_c   1.000
_cell.angle_alpha   90.00
_cell.angle_beta   90.00
_cell.angle_gamma   90.00
#
_symmetry.space_group_name_H-M   'P 1'
#
loop_
_entity.id
_entity.type
_entity.pdbx_description
1 polymer ?
#
loop_
_entity_poly.entity_id
_entity_poly.type
_entity_poly.pdbx_seq_one_letter_code
_entity_poly.pdbx_strand_id
1 'polypeptide(L)'
;MSTQTEAATSVIDVVKLVFSVSLVIAGLAGFYYFSEFPLLYRVLGLVAVVLVAMVMALTSTTGRDFSAFVREARQEVRKVVWPSRQETVQTTLTVFAMVFVVGLILWLFDMFLFWGVQVLTGQGG
;
A
#
# COMPACT_ATOMS: atom_id res chain seq x y z
N MET A 1 9.33 12.00 -31.76
CA MET A 1 10.09 10.73 -31.67
C MET A 1 11.36 11.01 -30.87
N SER A 2 11.22 11.21 -29.56
CA SER A 2 12.34 11.38 -28.63
C SER A 2 12.54 10.04 -27.95
N THR A 3 13.50 9.29 -28.49
CA THR A 3 14.08 8.10 -27.88
C THR A 3 14.38 8.39 -26.41
N GLN A 4 13.57 7.81 -25.52
CA GLN A 4 13.94 7.67 -24.12
C GLN A 4 15.21 6.81 -24.11
N THR A 5 16.34 7.46 -23.88
CA THR A 5 17.57 6.78 -23.56
C THR A 5 17.29 5.96 -22.32
N GLU A 6 17.16 4.63 -22.47
CA GLU A 6 17.19 3.69 -21.37
C GLU A 6 18.34 4.11 -20.47
N ALA A 7 18.04 4.49 -19.23
CA ALA A 7 19.04 4.75 -18.22
C ALA A 7 19.84 3.45 -18.10
N ALA A 8 21.04 3.42 -18.70
CA ALA A 8 21.88 2.25 -18.69
C ALA A 8 22.17 1.91 -17.23
N THR A 9 21.50 0.89 -16.71
CA THR A 9 21.70 0.38 -15.35
C THR A 9 23.19 0.08 -15.22
N SER A 10 23.90 0.88 -14.41
CA SER A 10 25.33 0.69 -14.26
C SER A 10 25.57 -0.70 -13.66
N VAL A 11 26.42 -1.50 -14.31
CA VAL A 11 26.78 -2.85 -13.83
C VAL A 11 27.27 -2.78 -12.37
N ILE A 12 27.93 -1.69 -11.99
CA ILE A 12 28.42 -1.45 -10.63
C ILE A 12 27.25 -1.33 -9.62
N ASP A 13 26.12 -0.76 -10.02
CA ASP A 13 24.95 -0.64 -9.15
C ASP A 13 24.24 -1.97 -8.96
N VAL A 14 24.11 -2.76 -10.03
CA VAL A 14 23.58 -4.13 -9.95
C VAL A 14 24.45 -4.99 -9.06
N VAL A 15 25.78 -4.90 -9.21
CA VAL A 15 26.73 -5.63 -8.37
C VAL A 15 26.61 -5.21 -6.90
N LYS A 16 26.53 -3.90 -6.59
CA LYS A 16 26.33 -3.42 -5.21
C LYS A 16 25.02 -3.91 -4.61
N LEU A 17 23.95 -3.94 -5.40
CA LEU A 17 22.63 -4.40 -4.94
C LEU A 17 22.61 -5.91 -4.68
N VAL A 18 23.14 -6.71 -5.61
CA VAL A 18 23.26 -8.16 -5.42
C VAL A 18 24.16 -8.47 -4.23
N PHE A 19 25.26 -7.74 -4.08
CA PHE A 19 26.16 -7.91 -2.95
C PHE A 19 25.50 -7.57 -1.61
N SER A 20 24.72 -6.48 -1.53
CA SER A 20 24.03 -6.13 -0.29
C SER A 20 22.98 -7.18 0.11
N VAL A 21 22.23 -7.73 -0.85
CA VAL A 21 21.30 -8.83 -0.60
C VAL A 21 22.04 -10.09 -0.12
N SER A 22 23.14 -10.44 -0.79
CA SER A 22 23.96 -11.60 -0.38
C SER A 22 24.53 -11.45 1.03
N LEU A 23 24.91 -10.22 1.41
CA LEU A 23 25.43 -9.90 2.74
C LEU A 23 24.36 -10.13 3.82
N VAL A 24 23.10 -9.75 3.57
CA VAL A 24 21.99 -10.00 4.50
C VAL A 24 21.72 -11.49 4.65
N ILE A 25 21.72 -12.25 3.55
CA ILE A 25 21.54 -13.72 3.58
C ILE A 25 22.66 -14.36 4.39
N ALA A 26 23.92 -13.94 4.18
CA ALA A 26 25.06 -14.42 4.95
C ALA A 26 24.94 -14.05 6.44
N GLY A 27 24.46 -12.84 6.76
CA GLY A 27 24.17 -12.42 8.14
C GLY A 27 23.10 -13.27 8.80
N LEU A 28 22.02 -13.60 8.10
CA LEU A 28 20.99 -14.52 8.59
C LEU A 28 21.53 -15.94 8.80
N ALA A 29 22.29 -16.47 7.83
CA ALA A 29 22.91 -17.79 7.96
C ALA A 29 23.87 -17.84 9.15
N GLY A 30 24.69 -16.80 9.33
CA GLY A 30 25.56 -16.64 10.51
C GLY A 30 24.75 -16.59 11.80
N PHE A 31 23.63 -15.84 11.82
CA PHE A 31 22.73 -15.81 12.97
C PHE A 31 22.27 -17.23 13.36
N TYR A 32 21.86 -18.07 12.40
CA TYR A 32 21.44 -19.45 12.69
C TYR A 32 22.60 -20.39 13.06
N TYR A 33 23.75 -20.27 12.39
CA TYR A 33 24.92 -21.13 12.63
C TYR A 33 25.49 -20.94 14.04
N PHE A 34 25.62 -19.69 14.49
CA PHE A 34 26.16 -19.35 15.82
C PHE A 34 25.12 -19.50 16.95
N SER A 35 24.29 -20.55 16.89
CA SER A 35 23.20 -20.76 17.85
C SER A 35 23.66 -20.97 19.30
N GLU A 36 24.93 -21.36 19.49
CA GLU A 36 25.55 -21.63 20.79
C GLU A 36 25.94 -20.37 21.58
N PHE A 37 25.97 -19.20 20.94
CA PHE A 37 26.28 -17.93 21.62
C PHE A 37 25.04 -17.26 22.23
N PRO A 38 25.21 -16.45 23.30
CA PRO A 38 24.11 -15.71 23.89
C PRO A 38 23.45 -14.80 22.84
N LEU A 39 22.11 -14.74 22.92
CA LEU A 39 21.25 -14.08 21.94
C LEU A 39 21.65 -12.61 21.65
N LEU A 40 22.13 -11.89 22.67
CA LEU A 40 22.57 -10.49 22.54
C LEU A 40 23.62 -10.29 21.45
N TYR A 41 24.67 -11.12 21.43
CA TYR A 41 25.78 -10.96 20.49
C TYR A 41 25.37 -11.29 19.05
N ARG A 42 24.52 -12.31 18.87
CA ARG A 42 23.99 -12.69 17.56
C ARG A 42 23.11 -11.59 16.97
N VAL A 43 22.22 -11.00 17.78
CA VAL A 43 21.35 -9.91 17.34
C VAL A 43 22.17 -8.67 17.00
N LEU A 44 23.16 -8.30 17.83
CA LEU A 44 24.04 -7.17 17.54
C LEU A 44 24.84 -7.37 16.25
N GLY A 45 25.38 -8.57 16.02
CA GLY A 45 26.08 -8.91 14.78
C GLY A 45 25.16 -8.81 13.57
N LEU A 46 23.93 -9.34 13.67
CA LEU A 46 22.93 -9.24 12.60
C LEU A 46 22.55 -7.79 12.30
N VAL A 47 22.31 -6.98 13.33
CA VAL A 47 22.01 -5.55 13.18
C VAL A 47 23.16 -4.83 12.48
N ALA A 48 24.41 -5.09 12.85
CA ALA A 48 25.57 -4.51 12.19
C ALA A 48 25.64 -4.88 10.69
N VAL A 49 25.42 -6.15 10.35
CA VAL A 49 25.40 -6.61 8.95
C VAL A 49 24.28 -5.95 8.15
N VAL A 50 23.08 -5.86 8.73
CA VAL A 50 21.93 -5.21 8.11
C VAL A 50 22.20 -3.72 7.88
N LEU A 51 22.81 -3.02 8.83
CA LEU A 51 23.18 -1.61 8.68
C LEU A 51 24.17 -1.40 7.52
N VAL A 52 25.20 -2.24 7.41
CA VAL A 52 26.16 -2.18 6.29
C VAL A 52 25.47 -2.44 4.96
N ALA A 53 24.63 -3.48 4.87
CA ALA A 53 23.87 -3.78 3.67
C ALA A 53 22.94 -2.61 3.28
N MET A 54 22.30 -1.99 4.26
CA MET A 54 21.41 -0.86 4.04
C MET A 54 22.16 0.38 3.54
N VAL A 55 23.33 0.69 4.10
CA VAL A 55 24.18 1.78 3.61
C VAL A 55 24.64 1.52 2.16
N MET A 56 25.02 0.28 1.84
CA MET A 56 25.37 -0.10 0.46
C MET A 56 24.18 0.03 -0.50
N ALA A 57 22.98 -0.36 -0.06
CA ALA A 57 21.76 -0.24 -0.87
C ALA A 57 21.36 1.23 -1.09
N LEU A 58 21.42 2.08 -0.06
CA LEU A 58 21.05 3.49 -0.16
C LEU A 58 22.05 4.33 -0.99
N THR A 59 23.31 3.90 -1.08
CA THR A 59 24.33 4.57 -1.90
C THR A 59 24.32 4.14 -3.37
N SER A 60 23.54 3.12 -3.73
CA SER A 60 23.27 2.73 -5.13
C SER A 60 22.38 3.78 -5.84
N THR A 61 22.43 3.84 -7.17
CA THR A 61 21.55 4.72 -7.98
C THR A 61 20.07 4.48 -7.66
N THR A 62 19.62 3.22 -7.67
CA THR A 62 18.24 2.86 -7.30
C THR A 62 17.86 3.31 -5.88
N GLY A 63 18.80 3.23 -4.93
CA GLY A 63 18.57 3.68 -3.56
C GLY A 63 18.44 5.20 -3.43
N ARG A 64 19.23 5.95 -4.19
CA ARG A 64 19.15 7.41 -4.27
C ARG A 64 17.88 7.87 -4.95
N ASP A 65 17.49 7.22 -6.04
CA ASP A 65 16.24 7.51 -6.77
C ASP A 65 15.01 7.27 -5.90
N PHE A 66 15.00 6.16 -5.15
CA PHE A 66 13.95 5.91 -4.15
C PHE A 66 13.89 7.01 -3.08
N SER A 67 15.04 7.46 -2.58
CA SER A 67 15.08 8.54 -1.58
C SER A 67 14.58 9.88 -2.13
N ALA A 68 14.84 10.16 -3.41
CA ALA A 68 14.33 11.32 -4.11
C ALA A 68 12.81 11.21 -4.32
N PHE A 69 12.33 10.06 -4.79
CA PHE A 69 10.91 9.76 -4.93
C PHE A 69 10.15 9.94 -3.61
N VAL A 70 10.68 9.47 -2.47
CA VAL A 70 10.04 9.68 -1.16
C VAL A 70 10.02 11.17 -0.76
N ARG A 71 11.00 11.97 -1.16
CA ARG A 71 11.00 13.42 -0.93
C ARG A 71 9.93 14.09 -1.79
N GLU A 72 9.85 13.75 -3.07
CA GLU A 72 8.86 14.25 -4.02
C GLU A 72 7.44 13.85 -3.62
N ALA A 73 7.20 12.59 -3.24
CA ALA A 73 5.92 12.10 -2.75
C ALA A 73 5.47 12.88 -1.51
N ARG A 74 6.38 13.20 -0.58
CA ARG A 74 6.07 14.05 0.58
C ARG A 74 5.72 15.49 0.18
N GLN A 75 6.33 16.03 -0.86
CA GLN A 75 5.96 17.34 -1.39
C GLN A 75 4.56 17.29 -2.04
N GLU A 76 4.23 16.21 -2.75
CA GLU A 76 2.94 16.05 -3.41
C GLU A 76 1.79 15.84 -2.41
N VAL A 77 2.02 15.04 -1.36
CA VAL A 77 1.05 14.86 -0.26
C VAL A 77 0.74 16.18 0.43
N ARG A 78 1.68 17.13 0.47
CA ARG A 78 1.43 18.48 1.01
C ARG A 78 0.57 19.34 0.09
N LYS A 79 0.52 19.05 -1.20
CA LYS A 79 -0.37 19.71 -2.16
C LYS A 79 -1.78 19.13 -2.14
N VAL A 80 -1.97 17.94 -1.56
CA VAL A 80 -3.30 17.35 -1.35
C VAL A 80 -4.06 18.23 -0.37
N VAL A 81 -5.00 19.00 -0.91
CA VAL A 81 -5.99 19.71 -0.11
C VAL A 81 -6.98 18.67 0.38
N TRP A 82 -6.85 18.29 1.65
CA TRP A 82 -7.81 17.41 2.28
C TRP A 82 -9.17 18.12 2.37
N PRO A 83 -10.27 17.45 2.00
CA PRO A 83 -11.58 18.07 1.98
C PRO A 83 -11.95 18.56 3.38
N SER A 84 -12.65 19.69 3.43
CA SER A 84 -13.13 20.22 4.70
C SER A 84 -14.20 19.30 5.29
N ARG A 85 -14.41 19.37 6.62
CA ARG A 85 -15.51 18.62 7.27
C ARG A 85 -16.87 18.96 6.65
N GLN A 86 -17.05 20.20 6.19
CA GLN A 86 -18.29 20.66 5.56
C GLN A 86 -18.51 20.00 4.20
N GLU A 87 -17.48 19.96 3.34
CA GLU A 87 -17.55 19.28 2.03
C GLU A 87 -17.82 17.79 2.21
N THR A 88 -17.11 17.14 3.15
CA THR A 88 -17.28 15.71 3.45
C THR A 88 -18.71 15.39 3.87
N VAL A 89 -19.28 16.21 4.76
CA VAL A 89 -20.66 16.03 5.24
C VAL A 89 -21.67 16.31 4.13
N GLN A 90 -21.46 17.33 3.30
CA GLN A 90 -22.35 17.65 2.18
C GLN A 90 -22.42 16.53 1.16
N THR A 91 -21.25 16.00 0.73
CA THR A 91 -21.20 14.87 -0.19
C THR A 91 -21.84 13.63 0.43
N THR A 92 -21.55 13.35 1.71
CA THR A 92 -22.15 12.22 2.43
C THR A 92 -23.68 12.35 2.48
N LEU A 93 -24.21 13.49 2.90
CA LEU A 93 -25.65 13.74 2.99
C LEU A 93 -26.35 13.65 1.62
N THR A 94 -25.67 14.08 0.55
CA THR A 94 -26.16 13.94 -0.82
C THR A 94 -26.29 12.46 -1.22
N VAL A 95 -25.28 11.65 -0.93
CA VAL A 95 -25.31 10.21 -1.16
C VAL A 95 -26.40 9.53 -0.32
N PHE A 96 -26.54 9.90 0.95
CA PHE A 96 -27.61 9.40 1.83
C PHE A 96 -28.99 9.73 1.28
N ALA A 97 -29.22 10.95 0.79
CA ALA A 97 -30.49 11.34 0.18
C ALA A 97 -30.78 10.50 -1.07
N MET A 98 -29.79 10.29 -1.93
CA MET A 98 -29.93 9.46 -3.13
C MET A 98 -30.29 8.01 -2.78
N VAL A 99 -29.56 7.40 -1.84
CA VAL A 99 -29.82 6.02 -1.39
C VAL A 99 -31.19 5.91 -0.72
N PHE A 100 -31.60 6.91 0.06
CA PHE A 100 -32.91 6.94 0.69
C PHE A 100 -34.05 6.97 -0.35
N VAL A 101 -33.93 7.81 -1.37
CA VAL A 101 -34.93 7.88 -2.47
C VAL A 101 -35.03 6.54 -3.20
N VAL A 102 -33.89 5.95 -3.60
CA VAL A 102 -33.87 4.66 -4.29
C VAL A 102 -34.44 3.55 -3.39
N GLY A 103 -34.05 3.52 -2.12
CA GLY A 103 -34.55 2.54 -1.14
C GLY A 103 -36.06 2.65 -0.93
N LEU A 104 -36.59 3.88 -0.85
CA LEU A 104 -38.03 4.11 -0.72
C LEU A 104 -38.80 3.63 -1.96
N ILE A 105 -38.29 3.90 -3.16
CA ILE A 105 -38.90 3.45 -4.41
C ILE A 105 -38.93 1.92 -4.47
N LEU A 106 -37.80 1.26 -4.20
CA LEU A 106 -37.74 -0.20 -4.18
C LEU A 106 -38.69 -0.79 -3.14
N TRP A 107 -38.73 -0.24 -1.94
CA TRP A 107 -39.64 -0.67 -0.89
C TRP A 107 -41.12 -0.57 -1.30
N LEU A 108 -41.51 0.49 -2.01
CA LEU A 108 -42.87 0.62 -2.57
C LEU A 108 -43.17 -0.44 -3.64
N PHE A 109 -42.20 -0.72 -4.52
CA PHE A 109 -42.34 -1.79 -5.51
C PHE A 109 -42.45 -3.16 -4.84
N ASP A 110 -41.65 -3.45 -3.82
CA ASP A 110 -41.72 -4.69 -3.06
C ASP A 110 -43.10 -4.88 -2.42
N MET A 111 -43.66 -3.84 -1.80
CA MET A 111 -45.01 -3.87 -1.23
C MET A 111 -46.09 -4.10 -2.30
N PHE A 112 -45.97 -3.43 -3.44
CA PHE A 112 -46.91 -3.58 -4.55
C PHE A 112 -46.86 -4.98 -5.18
N LEU A 113 -45.66 -5.50 -5.41
CA LEU A 113 -45.45 -6.85 -5.94
C LEU A 113 -45.95 -7.91 -4.94
N PHE A 114 -45.67 -7.73 -3.64
CA PHE A 114 -46.14 -8.64 -2.59
C PHE A 114 -47.67 -8.70 -2.56
N TRP A 115 -48.34 -7.54 -2.57
CA TRP A 115 -49.80 -7.49 -2.66
C TRP A 115 -50.32 -8.19 -3.93
N GLY A 116 -49.73 -7.92 -5.09
CA GLY A 116 -50.11 -8.56 -6.35
C GLY A 116 -49.97 -10.08 -6.31
N VAL A 117 -48.88 -10.59 -5.74
CA VAL A 117 -48.66 -12.04 -5.57
C VAL A 117 -49.68 -12.64 -4.61
N GLN A 118 -49.98 -11.99 -3.48
CA GLN A 118 -50.98 -12.48 -2.53
C GLN A 118 -52.39 -12.58 -3.13
N VAL A 119 -52.79 -11.58 -3.92
CA VAL A 119 -54.06 -11.57 -4.65
C VAL A 119 -54.11 -12.72 -5.68
N LEU A 120 -53.03 -12.94 -6.42
CA LEU A 120 -52.95 -13.99 -7.45
C LEU A 120 -52.88 -15.41 -6.86
N THR A 121 -52.19 -15.61 -5.74
CA THR A 121 -52.07 -16.93 -5.09
C THR A 121 -53.20 -17.25 -4.11
N GLY A 122 -54.15 -16.32 -3.89
CA GLY A 122 -55.31 -16.56 -3.03
C GLY A 122 -54.97 -16.75 -1.55
N GLN A 123 -53.75 -16.38 -1.12
CA GLN A 123 -53.29 -16.48 0.27
C GLN A 123 -53.53 -15.21 1.11
N GLY A 124 -54.23 -14.21 0.57
CA GLY A 124 -54.56 -12.97 1.29
C GLY A 124 -55.96 -12.99 1.90
N GLY A 125 -56.04 -13.34 3.19
CA GLY A 125 -57.15 -12.99 4.09
C GLY A 125 -56.65 -11.98 5.12
#